data_AF-A0A6B3PA27-F1
#
_entry.id   AF-A0A6B3PA27-F1
#
_cell.length_a   1.000
_cell.length_b   1.000
_cell.length_c   1.000
_cell.angle_alpha   90.00
_cell.angle_beta   90.00
_cell.angle_gamma   90.00
#
_symmetry.space_group_name_H-M   'P 1'
#
loop_
_entity.id
_entity.type
_entity.pdbx_description
1 polymer ?
#
loop_
_entity_poly.entity_id
_entity_poly.type
_entity_poly.pdbx_seq_one_letter_code
_entity_poly.pdbx_strand_id
1 'polypeptide(L)' 'MSIRLNDAEAEAAESQVWLKFAVKCQYLDIETARQLYSQYNQILGMIVKMTKNVDKWLLKKT' A
#
# COMPACT_ATOMS: atom_id res chain seq x y z
N MET A 1 8.82 -10.05 10.04
CA MET A 1 8.18 -8.92 9.34
C MET A 1 9.06 -7.71 9.56
N SER A 2 9.62 -7.10 8.51
CA SER A 2 10.46 -5.92 8.69
C SER A 2 9.57 -4.72 9.04
N ILE A 3 9.95 -3.97 10.08
CA ILE A 3 9.18 -2.81 10.59
C ILE A 3 8.80 -1.86 9.44
N ARG A 4 9.74 -1.60 8.52
CA ARG A 4 9.53 -0.73 7.36
C ARG A 4 8.42 -1.17 6.39
N LEU A 5 8.20 -2.48 6.21
CA LEU A 5 7.13 -2.97 5.34
C LEU A 5 5.76 -2.84 6.00
N ASN A 6 5.71 -3.01 7.32
CA ASN A 6 4.49 -2.81 8.10
C ASN A 6 4.09 -1.32 8.11
N ASP A 7 5.05 -0.41 8.26
CA ASP A 7 4.80 1.02 8.15
C ASP A 7 4.27 1.38 6.76
N ALA A 8 4.91 0.88 5.69
CA ALA A 8 4.46 1.12 4.33
C ALA A 8 3.05 0.57 4.04
N GLU A 9 2.68 -0.57 4.64
CA GLU A 9 1.32 -1.13 4.57
C GLU A 9 0.30 -0.21 5.25
N ALA A 10 0.62 0.29 6.44
CA ALA A 10 -0.25 1.21 7.19
C ALA A 10 -0.46 2.54 6.45
N GLU A 11 0.61 3.15 5.94
CA GLU A 11 0.56 4.41 5.18
C GLU A 11 -0.27 4.27 3.89
N ALA A 12 -0.16 3.13 3.20
CA ALA A 12 -0.97 2.83 2.02
C ALA A 12 -2.46 2.66 2.36
N ALA A 13 -2.77 1.98 3.47
CA ALA A 13 -4.13 1.84 3.96
C ALA A 13 -4.73 3.19 4.38
N GLU A 14 -3.95 4.05 5.04
CA GLU A 14 -4.37 5.39 5.42
C GLU A 14 -4.65 6.26 4.18
N SER A 15 -3.77 6.23 3.18
CA SER A 15 -3.97 6.93 1.91
C SER A 15 -5.28 6.51 1.22
N GLN A 16 -5.63 5.22 1.25
CA GLN A 16 -6.90 4.71 0.75
C GLN A 16 -8.12 5.24 1.51
N VAL A 17 -8.01 5.52 2.81
CA VAL A 17 -9.05 6.20 3.61
C VAL A 17 -9.18 7.66 3.18
N TRP A 18 -8.05 8.37 2.99
CA TRP A 18 -8.04 9.76 2.54
C TRP A 18 -8.66 9.92 1.14
N LEU A 19 -8.43 8.97 0.22
CA LEU A 19 -9.11 8.96 -1.08
C LEU A 19 -10.64 8.87 -0.93
N LYS A 20 -11.13 7.98 -0.05
CA LYS A 20 -12.57 7.86 0.21
C LYS A 20 -13.15 9.14 0.82
N PHE A 21 -12.41 9.76 1.72
CA PHE A 21 -12.79 11.04 2.32
C PHE A 21 -12.87 12.16 1.27
N ALA A 22 -11.84 12.29 0.43
CA ALA A 22 -11.79 13.29 -0.64
C ALA A 22 -12.97 13.16 -1.62
N VAL A 23 -13.35 11.93 -2.00
CA VAL A 23 -14.54 11.69 -2.83
C VAL A 23 -15.82 12.10 -2.11
N LYS A 24 -15.99 11.74 -0.83
CA LYS A 24 -17.17 12.12 -0.03
C LYS A 24 -17.33 13.64 0.09
N CYS A 25 -16.22 14.35 0.20
CA CYS A 25 -16.18 15.81 0.25
C CYS A 25 -16.19 16.46 -1.14
N GLN A 26 -16.32 15.68 -2.22
CA GLN A 26 -16.32 16.15 -3.61
C GLN A 26 -15.05 16.92 -4.02
N TYR A 27 -13.93 16.70 -3.32
CA TYR A 27 -12.61 17.24 -3.67
C TYR A 27 -11.92 16.44 -4.79
N LEU A 28 -12.34 15.20 -5.01
CA LEU A 28 -11.79 14.30 -6.01
C LEU A 28 -12.92 13.53 -6.70
N ASP A 29 -12.84 13.37 -8.01
CA ASP A 29 -13.81 12.57 -8.74
C ASP A 29 -13.65 11.07 -8.43
N ILE A 30 -14.75 10.33 -8.56
CA ILE A 30 -14.78 8.92 -8.19
C ILE A 30 -13.95 8.03 -9.12
N GLU A 31 -13.75 8.40 -10.38
CA GLU A 31 -12.97 7.62 -11.34
C GLU A 31 -11.48 7.76 -11.06
N THR A 32 -10.97 8.98 -10.85
CA THR A 32 -9.58 9.21 -10.42
C THR A 32 -9.32 8.55 -9.08
N ALA A 33 -10.23 8.68 -8.11
CA ALA A 33 -10.09 8.01 -6.82
C ALA A 33 -10.01 6.48 -6.96
N ARG A 34 -10.82 5.87 -7.84
CA ARG A 34 -10.75 4.42 -8.12
C ARG A 34 -9.44 4.01 -8.76
N GLN A 35 -8.93 4.81 -9.70
CA GLN A 35 -7.64 4.55 -10.34
C GLN A 35 -6.50 4.58 -9.30
N LEU A 36 -6.47 5.61 -8.45
CA LEU A 36 -5.49 5.72 -7.37
C LEU A 36 -5.65 4.58 -6.36
N TYR A 37 -6.88 4.24 -5.97
CA TYR A 37 -7.14 3.12 -5.06
C TYR A 37 -6.61 1.79 -5.61
N SER A 38 -6.79 1.56 -6.92
CA SER A 38 -6.27 0.38 -7.61
C SER A 38 -4.74 0.32 -7.57
N GLN A 39 -4.06 1.46 -7.76
CA GLN A 39 -2.60 1.54 -7.64
C GLN A 39 -2.14 1.22 -6.21
N TYR A 40 -2.81 1.74 -5.18
CA TYR A 40 -2.52 1.38 -3.79
C TYR A 40 -2.75 -0.12 -3.52
N ASN A 41 -3.78 -0.75 -4.11
CA ASN A 41 -3.96 -2.20 -4.01
C ASN A 41 -2.79 -2.99 -4.64
N GLN A 42 -2.22 -2.50 -5.75
CA GLN A 42 -1.04 -3.13 -6.34
C GLN A 42 0.19 -3.01 -5.42
N ILE A 43 0.41 -1.84 -4.83
CA ILE A 43 1.49 -1.60 -3.86
C ILE A 43 1.35 -2.53 -2.65
N LEU A 44 0.16 -2.60 -2.06
CA LEU A 44 -0.13 -3.52 -0.96
C LEU A 44 0.13 -4.98 -1.35
N GLY A 45 -0.28 -5.38 -2.55
CA GLY A 45 0.01 -6.72 -3.09
C GLY A 45 1.52 -7.00 -3.22
N MET A 46 2.32 -6.00 -3.60
CA MET A 46 3.78 -6.12 -3.63
C MET A 46 4.37 -6.24 -2.22
N ILE A 47 3.94 -5.41 -1.27
CA ILE A 47 4.38 -5.46 0.13
C ILE A 47 4.08 -6.83 0.75
N VAL A 48 2.89 -7.37 0.52
CA VAL A 48 2.49 -8.71 0.98
C VAL A 48 3.38 -9.79 0.35
N LYS A 49 3.67 -9.70 -0.95
CA LYS A 49 4.57 -10.65 -1.63
C LYS A 49 6.00 -10.58 -1.07
N MET A 50 6.51 -9.38 -0.83
CA MET A 50 7.84 -9.16 -0.24
C MET A 50 7.90 -9.71 1.18
N THR A 51 6.86 -9.48 1.98
CA THR A 51 6.76 -9.99 3.35
C THR A 51 6.72 -11.52 3.39
N LYS A 52 5.97 -12.15 2.48
CA LYS A 52 5.88 -13.62 2.37
C LYS A 52 7.14 -14.29 1.85
N ASN A 53 8.01 -13.57 1.14
CA ASN A 53 9.25 -14.09 0.56
C ASN A 53 10.48 -13.39 1.15
N VAL A 54 10.41 -12.98 2.43
CA VAL A 54 11.46 -12.15 3.06
C VAL A 54 12.83 -12.83 3.02
N ASP A 55 12.85 -14.16 3.09
CA ASP A 55 14.02 -15.04 2.97
C ASP A 55 14.83 -14.84 1.69
N LYS A 56 14.20 -14.44 0.57
CA LYS A 56 14.89 -14.12 -0.68
C LYS A 56 15.73 -12.85 -0.61
N TRP A 57 15.46 -12.00 0.38
CA TRP A 57 16.07 -10.68 0.53
C TRP A 57 17.00 -10.62 1.76
N LEU A 58 17.13 -11.72 2.50
CA LEU A 58 18.08 -11.83 3.60
C LEU A 58 19.49 -12.06 3.03
N LEU A 59 20.45 -11.20 3.39
CA LEU A 59 21.86 -11.45 3.11
C LEU A 59 22.28 -12.72 3.87
N LYS A 60 22.71 -13.75 3.14
CA LYS A 60 23.35 -14.91 3.76
C LYS A 60 24.65 -14.44 4.42
N LYS A 61 24.74 -14.64 5.73
CA LYS A 61 26.00 -14.49 6.45
C LYS A 61 26.89 -15.69 6.06
N THR A 62 27.95 -15.44 5.31
CA THR A 62 29.04 -16.40 5.10
C THR A 62 29.89 -16.48 6.36
#